data_AF-A0A946WTB6-F1
#
_entry.id   AF-A0A946WTB6-F1
#
_cell.length_a   1.000
_cell.length_b   1.000
_cell.length_c   1.000
_cell.angle_alpha   90.00
_cell.angle_beta   90.00
_cell.angle_gamma   90.00
#
_symmetry.space_group_name_H-M   'P 1'
#
loop_
_entity.id
_entity.type
_entity.pdbx_description
1 polymer ?
#
loop_
_entity_poly.entity_id
_entity_poly.type
_entity_poly.pdbx_seq_one_letter_code
_entity_poly.pdbx_strand_id
1 'polypeptide(L)'
;MKHLFLILFLILFVMSIQTKAFAQVEFVIPMTEGWNMISSPVVPEVRETREIFGDLVGSGNLIIVKDAEGRFSVGGLQFWMLGDWVQNFGYQVKLERDDVLTMIGEPVDPETPIDLRQNWSMIAYFPEERVDAITALSNIEELLIIAKDGFGHFYNTEFNFSNMGELRQGRGYLVKVREATELVWNVE
;
A
#
# COMPACT_ATOMS: atom_id res chain seq x y z
N MET A 1 -34.62 44.30 2.28
CA MET A 1 -33.34 44.43 1.53
C MET A 1 -32.12 43.85 2.24
N LYS A 2 -32.11 43.58 3.55
CA LYS A 2 -30.95 42.94 4.24
C LYS A 2 -30.93 41.40 4.19
N HIS A 3 -32.05 40.75 3.88
CA HIS A 3 -32.14 39.28 3.81
C HIS A 3 -31.73 38.67 2.46
N LEU A 4 -31.66 39.47 1.38
CA LEU A 4 -31.29 38.96 0.05
C LEU A 4 -29.76 38.86 -0.13
N PHE A 5 -28.98 39.64 0.63
CA PHE A 5 -27.52 39.63 0.59
C PHE A 5 -26.88 38.40 1.25
N LEU A 6 -27.54 37.83 2.27
CA LEU A 6 -27.01 36.66 3.00
C LEU A 6 -27.16 35.36 2.18
N ILE A 7 -28.20 35.26 1.35
CA ILE A 7 -28.44 34.11 0.48
C ILE A 7 -27.46 34.11 -0.71
N LEU A 8 -27.12 35.30 -1.25
CA LEU A 8 -26.13 35.41 -2.32
C LEU A 8 -24.71 35.07 -1.84
N PHE A 9 -24.36 35.42 -0.58
CA PHE A 9 -23.07 35.05 0.02
C PHE A 9 -22.97 33.55 0.36
N LEU A 10 -24.09 32.90 0.71
CA LEU A 10 -24.13 31.47 0.95
C LEU A 10 -24.05 30.67 -0.36
N ILE A 11 -24.63 31.17 -1.46
CA ILE A 11 -24.55 30.54 -2.78
C ILE A 11 -23.15 30.71 -3.41
N LEU A 12 -22.44 31.82 -3.14
CA LEU A 12 -21.05 31.98 -3.57
C LEU A 12 -20.02 31.22 -2.73
N PHE A 13 -20.32 30.87 -1.46
CA PHE A 13 -19.41 30.08 -0.62
C PHE A 13 -19.45 28.58 -0.92
N VAL A 14 -20.53 28.08 -1.55
CA VAL A 14 -20.63 26.67 -1.98
C VAL A 14 -19.88 26.40 -3.30
N MET A 15 -19.28 27.43 -3.93
CA MET A 15 -18.49 27.28 -5.17
C MET A 15 -16.96 27.34 -4.99
N SER A 16 -16.44 27.03 -3.80
CA SER A 16 -14.99 26.91 -3.61
C SER A 16 -14.60 25.79 -2.65
N ILE A 17 -15.09 24.58 -2.91
CA ILE A 17 -14.27 23.40 -2.68
C ILE A 17 -13.81 22.98 -4.07
N GLN A 18 -12.71 23.56 -4.55
CA GLN A 18 -11.96 22.87 -5.59
C GLN A 18 -11.32 21.67 -4.91
N THR A 19 -12.02 20.53 -4.91
CA THR A 19 -11.33 19.25 -4.89
C THR A 19 -10.44 19.29 -6.13
N LYS A 20 -9.12 19.34 -5.94
CA LYS A 20 -8.22 18.91 -7.00
C LYS A 20 -8.60 17.45 -7.24
N ALA A 21 -9.43 17.19 -8.25
CA ALA A 21 -9.54 15.86 -8.80
C ALA A 21 -8.16 15.55 -9.37
N PHE A 22 -7.38 14.74 -8.66
CA PHE A 22 -6.17 14.20 -9.27
C PHE A 22 -6.62 13.35 -10.46
N ALA A 23 -5.89 13.44 -11.56
CA ALA A 23 -6.17 12.57 -12.69
C ALA A 23 -6.02 11.12 -12.21
N GLN A 24 -7.03 10.29 -12.47
CA GLN A 24 -6.91 8.87 -12.19
C GLN A 24 -5.79 8.28 -13.04
N VAL A 25 -5.03 7.39 -12.43
CA VAL A 25 -3.96 6.65 -13.09
C VAL A 25 -4.22 5.16 -12.96
N GLU A 26 -3.86 4.44 -14.02
CA GLU A 26 -3.81 2.98 -14.01
C GLU A 26 -2.43 2.53 -13.52
N PHE A 27 -2.40 1.65 -12.52
CA PHE A 27 -1.19 1.03 -12.00
C PHE A 27 -1.29 -0.49 -12.14
N VAL A 28 -0.27 -1.09 -12.76
CA VAL A 28 -0.21 -2.53 -13.03
C VAL A 28 0.85 -3.17 -12.15
N ILE A 29 0.44 -4.14 -11.34
CA ILE A 29 1.30 -4.90 -10.44
C ILE A 29 1.56 -6.28 -11.06
N PRO A 30 2.72 -6.50 -11.70
CA PRO A 30 3.11 -7.82 -12.15
C PRO A 30 3.42 -8.73 -10.96
N MET A 31 2.87 -9.95 -10.98
CA MET A 31 3.04 -10.97 -9.98
C MET A 31 3.46 -12.29 -10.62
N THR A 32 4.32 -13.04 -9.94
CA THR A 32 4.75 -14.36 -10.38
C THR A 32 3.92 -15.46 -9.73
N GLU A 33 3.99 -16.67 -10.27
CA GLU A 33 3.54 -17.88 -9.60
C GLU A 33 4.08 -17.94 -8.17
N GLY A 34 3.24 -18.42 -7.24
CA GLY A 34 3.60 -18.51 -5.84
C GLY A 34 3.39 -17.20 -5.09
N TRP A 35 4.23 -16.95 -4.08
CA TRP A 35 4.04 -15.84 -3.14
C TRP A 35 4.59 -14.53 -3.67
N ASN A 36 3.77 -13.49 -3.57
CA ASN A 36 4.09 -12.11 -3.86
C ASN A 36 3.76 -11.26 -2.63
N MET A 37 4.60 -10.27 -2.33
CA MET A 37 4.29 -9.24 -1.33
C MET A 37 4.10 -7.94 -2.07
N ILE A 38 2.84 -7.51 -2.18
CA ILE A 38 2.43 -6.40 -3.04
C ILE A 38 1.94 -5.22 -2.23
N SER A 39 1.98 -4.05 -2.85
CA SER A 39 1.26 -2.86 -2.40
C SER A 39 0.87 -2.03 -3.63
N SER A 40 0.17 -0.93 -3.43
CA SER A 40 -0.25 -0.05 -4.52
C SER A 40 0.03 1.41 -4.17
N PRO A 41 0.63 2.18 -5.09
CA PRO A 41 0.80 3.62 -4.96
C PRO A 41 -0.45 4.39 -5.38
N VAL A 42 -1.56 3.70 -5.67
CA VAL A 42 -2.84 4.33 -5.99
C VAL A 42 -3.88 3.96 -4.94
N VAL A 43 -4.75 4.92 -4.64
CA VAL A 43 -5.99 4.71 -3.90
C VAL A 43 -7.05 4.29 -4.91
N PRO A 44 -7.43 3.01 -4.99
CA PRO A 44 -8.37 2.55 -6.00
C PRO A 44 -9.77 3.14 -5.75
N GLU A 45 -10.49 3.49 -6.82
CA GLU A 45 -11.87 3.97 -6.69
C GLU A 45 -12.78 2.91 -6.04
N VAL A 46 -12.61 1.67 -6.50
CA VAL A 46 -13.22 0.49 -5.91
C VAL A 46 -12.28 -0.04 -4.84
N ARG A 47 -12.69 0.10 -3.58
CA ARG A 47 -11.87 -0.33 -2.44
C ARG A 47 -12.18 -1.74 -1.97
N GLU A 48 -13.34 -2.31 -2.26
CA GLU A 48 -13.66 -3.66 -1.77
C GLU A 48 -12.64 -4.66 -2.36
N THR A 49 -11.85 -5.30 -1.50
CA THR A 49 -10.78 -6.18 -1.97
C THR A 49 -11.32 -7.36 -2.78
N ARG A 50 -12.55 -7.81 -2.52
CA ARG A 50 -13.19 -8.87 -3.32
C ARG A 50 -13.32 -8.45 -4.79
N GLU A 51 -13.68 -7.20 -5.04
CA GLU A 51 -13.82 -6.68 -6.40
C GLU A 51 -12.45 -6.48 -7.04
N ILE A 52 -11.49 -5.91 -6.29
CA ILE A 52 -10.09 -5.73 -6.75
C ILE A 52 -9.49 -7.05 -7.24
N PHE A 53 -9.69 -8.14 -6.50
CA PHE A 53 -9.17 -9.46 -6.84
C PHE A 53 -10.11 -10.28 -7.73
N GLY A 54 -11.23 -9.70 -8.19
CA GLY A 54 -12.31 -10.41 -8.88
C GLY A 54 -11.85 -11.15 -10.14
N ASP A 55 -11.02 -10.52 -10.96
CA ASP A 55 -10.50 -11.14 -12.20
C ASP A 55 -9.57 -12.33 -11.90
N LEU A 56 -8.76 -12.23 -10.84
CA LEU A 56 -7.88 -13.33 -10.40
C LEU A 56 -8.69 -14.48 -9.79
N VAL A 57 -9.83 -14.20 -9.15
CA VAL A 57 -10.77 -15.24 -8.70
C VAL A 57 -11.50 -15.88 -9.88
N GLY A 58 -12.02 -15.08 -10.82
CA GLY A 58 -12.78 -15.55 -11.98
C GLY A 58 -11.97 -16.40 -12.95
N SER A 59 -10.68 -16.10 -13.09
CA SER A 59 -9.72 -16.92 -13.84
C SER A 59 -9.25 -18.18 -13.10
N GLY A 60 -9.58 -18.31 -11.80
CA GLY A 60 -9.11 -19.40 -10.95
C GLY A 60 -7.64 -19.30 -10.54
N ASN A 61 -7.00 -18.14 -10.71
CA ASN A 61 -5.57 -17.96 -10.46
C ASN A 61 -5.26 -17.54 -9.01
N LEU A 62 -6.17 -16.84 -8.32
CA LEU A 62 -5.97 -16.48 -6.93
C LEU A 62 -6.08 -17.70 -6.01
N ILE A 63 -4.97 -18.08 -5.38
CA ILE A 63 -4.97 -19.10 -4.32
C ILE A 63 -5.44 -18.46 -3.02
N ILE A 64 -4.69 -17.48 -2.52
CA ILE A 64 -4.94 -16.83 -1.23
C ILE A 64 -4.36 -15.42 -1.20
N VAL A 65 -5.06 -14.50 -0.54
CA VAL A 65 -4.54 -13.17 -0.17
C VAL A 65 -4.65 -13.00 1.35
N LYS A 66 -3.68 -12.32 1.97
CA LYS A 66 -3.65 -12.04 3.42
C LYS A 66 -3.07 -10.66 3.74
N ASP A 67 -3.45 -10.11 4.89
CA ASP A 67 -2.86 -8.90 5.47
C ASP A 67 -2.00 -9.18 6.73
N ALA A 68 -1.51 -8.11 7.36
CA ALA A 68 -0.70 -8.14 8.57
C ALA A 68 -1.46 -8.54 9.85
N GLU A 69 -2.80 -8.53 9.83
CA GLU A 69 -3.67 -8.93 10.94
C GLU A 69 -4.02 -10.43 10.88
N GLY A 70 -3.60 -11.11 9.81
CA GLY A 70 -3.91 -12.51 9.58
C GLY A 70 -5.31 -12.74 9.01
N ARG A 71 -6.01 -11.69 8.58
CA ARG A 71 -7.22 -11.86 7.76
C ARG A 71 -6.79 -12.41 6.41
N PHE A 72 -7.58 -13.33 5.87
CA PHE A 72 -7.27 -13.98 4.62
C PHE A 72 -8.52 -14.26 3.79
N SER A 73 -8.33 -14.34 2.49
CA SER A 73 -9.37 -14.72 1.53
C SER A 73 -8.82 -15.76 0.56
N VAL A 74 -9.63 -16.75 0.19
CA VAL A 74 -9.22 -17.90 -0.63
C VAL A 74 -10.07 -17.91 -1.90
N GLY A 75 -9.44 -17.72 -3.06
CA GLY A 75 -10.15 -17.55 -4.34
C GLY A 75 -10.95 -18.78 -4.74
N GLY A 76 -10.31 -19.96 -4.77
CA GLY A 76 -10.97 -21.22 -5.14
C GLY A 76 -12.12 -21.66 -4.22
N LEU A 77 -12.18 -21.14 -2.99
CA LEU A 77 -13.29 -21.38 -2.05
C LEU A 77 -14.29 -20.23 -2.00
N GLN A 78 -14.04 -19.12 -2.70
CA GLN A 78 -14.81 -17.88 -2.63
C GLN A 78 -15.02 -17.39 -1.19
N PHE A 79 -14.07 -17.70 -0.31
CA PHE A 79 -14.10 -17.30 1.09
C PHE A 79 -13.40 -15.96 1.25
N TRP A 80 -14.03 -15.00 1.92
CA TRP A 80 -13.52 -13.62 2.00
C TRP A 80 -13.60 -13.04 3.42
N MET A 81 -12.45 -12.69 4.01
CA MET A 81 -12.39 -11.95 5.29
C MET A 81 -11.75 -10.58 5.18
N LEU A 82 -11.01 -10.29 4.10
CA LEU A 82 -10.46 -8.96 3.89
C LEU A 82 -11.60 -7.97 3.62
N GLY A 83 -11.49 -6.77 4.19
CA GLY A 83 -12.43 -5.67 3.94
C GLY A 83 -11.99 -4.83 2.75
N ASP A 84 -12.02 -3.52 2.93
CA ASP A 84 -11.52 -2.58 1.93
C ASP A 84 -9.98 -2.55 1.87
N TRP A 85 -9.47 -2.18 0.70
CA TRP A 85 -8.07 -1.88 0.47
C TRP A 85 -7.66 -0.67 1.30
N VAL A 86 -6.54 -0.80 2.03
CA VAL A 86 -5.96 0.25 2.84
C VAL A 86 -4.62 0.62 2.20
N GLN A 87 -4.50 1.87 1.77
CA GLN A 87 -3.39 2.32 0.92
C GLN A 87 -2.02 2.21 1.60
N ASN A 88 -1.96 2.35 2.93
CA ASN A 88 -0.72 2.24 3.69
C ASN A 88 -0.26 0.79 3.91
N PHE A 89 -1.07 -0.20 3.54
CA PHE A 89 -0.81 -1.61 3.84
C PHE A 89 -0.21 -2.35 2.65
N GLY A 90 0.68 -3.27 2.96
CA GLY A 90 1.08 -4.34 2.04
C GLY A 90 0.18 -5.57 2.21
N TYR A 91 0.16 -6.42 1.18
CA TYR A 91 -0.62 -7.66 1.15
C TYR A 91 0.25 -8.81 0.63
N GLN A 92 0.04 -10.00 1.19
CA GLN A 92 0.62 -11.23 0.65
C GLN A 92 -0.38 -11.92 -0.26
N VAL A 93 -0.01 -12.10 -1.52
CA VAL A 93 -0.86 -12.74 -2.54
C VAL A 93 -0.15 -13.98 -3.06
N LYS A 94 -0.88 -15.09 -3.16
CA LYS A 94 -0.37 -16.32 -3.76
C LYS A 94 -1.16 -16.68 -5.01
N LEU A 95 -0.45 -16.92 -6.11
CA LEU A 95 -1.03 -17.27 -7.41
C LEU A 95 -0.64 -18.70 -7.83
N GLU A 96 -1.48 -19.30 -8.68
CA GLU A 96 -1.19 -20.57 -9.38
C GLU A 96 -0.28 -20.38 -10.61
N ARG A 97 -0.26 -19.17 -11.20
CA ARG A 97 0.52 -18.81 -12.38
C ARG A 97 0.77 -17.31 -12.43
N ASP A 98 1.83 -16.91 -13.14
CA ASP A 98 2.15 -15.49 -13.40
C ASP A 98 0.93 -14.73 -13.95
N ASP A 99 0.72 -13.52 -13.43
CA ASP A 99 -0.41 -12.65 -13.78
C ASP A 99 -0.16 -11.20 -13.37
N VAL A 100 -1.14 -10.34 -13.62
CA VAL A 100 -1.11 -8.94 -13.18
C VAL A 100 -2.33 -8.61 -12.35
N LEU A 101 -2.16 -7.69 -11.40
CA LEU A 101 -3.26 -6.99 -10.75
C LEU A 101 -3.26 -5.54 -11.23
N THR A 102 -4.36 -5.10 -11.82
CA THR A 102 -4.52 -3.71 -12.29
C THR A 102 -5.39 -2.95 -11.31
N MET A 103 -4.95 -1.75 -10.94
CA MET A 103 -5.72 -0.81 -10.11
C MET A 103 -5.83 0.53 -10.82
N ILE A 104 -7.01 1.14 -10.76
CA ILE A 104 -7.25 2.49 -11.28
C ILE A 104 -7.68 3.37 -10.10
N GLY A 105 -7.01 4.51 -9.94
CA GLY A 105 -7.25 5.36 -8.77
C GLY A 105 -6.43 6.63 -8.73
N GLU A 106 -6.54 7.35 -7.63
CA GLU A 106 -5.73 8.55 -7.38
C GLU A 106 -4.33 8.17 -6.89
N PRO A 107 -3.26 8.79 -7.41
CA PRO A 107 -1.92 8.54 -6.90
C PRO A 107 -1.79 8.99 -5.44
N VAL A 108 -1.06 8.20 -4.65
CA VAL A 108 -0.68 8.53 -3.28
C VAL A 108 0.57 9.41 -3.32
N ASP A 109 0.58 10.49 -2.53
CA ASP A 109 1.77 11.32 -2.36
C ASP A 109 2.92 10.46 -1.79
N PRO A 110 4.12 10.40 -2.43
CA PRO A 110 5.26 9.63 -1.94
C PRO A 110 5.66 9.95 -0.49
N GLU A 111 5.39 11.17 -0.02
CA GLU A 111 5.66 11.62 1.35
C GLU A 111 4.53 11.29 2.34
N THR A 112 3.47 10.60 1.89
CA THR A 112 2.36 10.17 2.75
C THR A 112 2.89 9.34 3.92
N PRO A 113 2.67 9.76 5.17
CA PRO A 113 3.17 9.02 6.32
C PRO A 113 2.48 7.67 6.51
N ILE A 114 3.24 6.69 6.99
CA ILE A 114 2.77 5.35 7.32
C ILE A 114 2.96 5.10 8.82
N ASP A 115 1.84 4.92 9.52
CA ASP A 115 1.85 4.51 10.92
C ASP A 115 2.42 3.09 11.07
N LEU A 116 3.47 2.95 11.88
CA LEU A 116 4.06 1.69 12.27
C LEU A 116 3.67 1.37 13.71
N ARG A 117 3.07 0.20 13.92
CA ARG A 117 2.82 -0.30 15.28
C ARG A 117 4.09 -0.95 15.83
N GLN A 118 4.21 -0.97 17.16
CA GLN A 118 5.23 -1.80 17.81
C GLN A 118 5.14 -3.24 17.29
N ASN A 119 6.29 -3.86 17.06
CA ASN A 119 6.44 -5.11 16.31
C ASN A 119 6.12 -4.93 14.83
N TRP A 120 5.37 -5.87 14.23
CA TRP A 120 5.29 -6.03 12.78
C TRP A 120 4.18 -5.19 12.15
N SER A 121 4.53 -4.43 11.13
CA SER A 121 3.63 -3.91 10.11
C SER A 121 3.94 -4.56 8.75
N MET A 122 2.95 -4.67 7.87
CA MET A 122 3.13 -4.97 6.45
C MET A 122 2.68 -3.73 5.67
N ILE A 123 3.62 -3.04 5.05
CA ILE A 123 3.43 -1.66 4.58
C ILE A 123 3.58 -1.53 3.07
N ALA A 124 2.97 -0.48 2.54
CA ALA A 124 3.09 -0.08 1.15
C ALA A 124 4.36 0.73 0.88
N TYR A 125 4.76 0.78 -0.40
CA TYR A 125 5.83 1.66 -0.89
C TYR A 125 5.28 2.57 -1.99
N PHE A 126 5.39 3.87 -1.78
CA PHE A 126 4.78 4.89 -2.63
C PHE A 126 5.73 5.52 -3.66
N PRO A 127 7.02 5.80 -3.35
CA PRO A 127 7.92 6.46 -4.30
C PRO A 127 8.00 5.74 -5.65
N GLU A 128 8.15 6.52 -6.72
CA GLU A 128 8.38 5.99 -8.07
C GLU A 128 9.84 5.55 -8.23
N GLU A 129 10.75 6.24 -7.54
CA GLU A 129 12.17 5.93 -7.49
C GLU A 129 12.43 4.58 -6.84
N ARG A 130 13.53 3.95 -7.25
CA ARG A 130 14.06 2.78 -6.57
C ARG A 130 15.08 3.27 -5.55
N VAL A 131 14.82 3.04 -4.27
CA VAL A 131 15.68 3.55 -3.19
C VAL A 131 16.22 2.41 -2.37
N ASP A 132 17.52 2.41 -2.05
CA ASP A 132 18.12 1.39 -1.18
C ASP A 132 17.40 1.34 0.17
N ALA A 133 17.17 0.13 0.69
CA ALA A 133 16.41 -0.08 1.92
C ALA A 133 17.00 0.66 3.13
N ILE A 134 18.34 0.82 3.21
CA ILE A 134 18.99 1.56 4.30
C ILE A 134 18.62 3.04 4.19
N THR A 135 18.73 3.62 2.99
CA THR A 135 18.36 5.02 2.75
C THR A 135 16.86 5.25 2.99
N ALA A 136 16.01 4.36 2.47
CA ALA A 136 14.56 4.52 2.51
C ALA A 136 13.97 4.47 3.93
N LEU A 137 14.60 3.72 4.83
CA LEU A 137 14.15 3.51 6.21
C LEU A 137 14.96 4.31 7.23
N SER A 138 15.82 5.23 6.78
CA SER A 138 16.79 5.94 7.62
C SER A 138 16.14 6.76 8.73
N ASN A 139 14.96 7.35 8.49
CA ASN A 139 14.25 8.16 9.49
C ASN A 139 13.70 7.35 10.68
N ILE A 140 13.60 6.03 10.55
CA ILE A 140 13.18 5.12 11.62
C ILE A 140 14.31 4.18 12.07
N GLU A 141 15.56 4.37 11.62
CA GLU A 141 16.66 3.43 11.84
C GLU A 141 16.87 3.09 13.32
N GLU A 142 16.80 4.09 14.22
CA GLU A 142 16.98 3.90 15.66
C GLU A 142 15.90 2.97 16.27
N LEU A 143 14.69 2.99 15.71
CA LEU A 143 13.56 2.18 16.16
C LEU A 143 13.41 0.88 15.36
N LEU A 144 13.99 0.81 14.16
CA LEU A 144 13.94 -0.36 13.30
C LEU A 144 14.70 -1.51 13.94
N ILE A 145 14.06 -2.68 13.98
CA ILE A 145 14.68 -3.96 14.36
C ILE A 145 15.07 -4.72 13.08
N ILE A 146 14.08 -4.92 12.20
CA ILE A 146 14.27 -5.65 10.95
C ILE A 146 13.22 -5.23 9.92
N ALA A 147 13.63 -5.07 8.67
CA ALA A 147 12.75 -5.00 7.50
C ALA A 147 12.97 -6.22 6.61
N LYS A 148 11.95 -6.63 5.85
CA LYS A 148 12.01 -7.74 4.89
C LYS A 148 11.21 -7.49 3.63
N ASP A 149 11.71 -8.00 2.51
CA ASP A 149 10.94 -8.06 1.26
C ASP A 149 10.16 -9.38 1.14
N GLY A 150 9.41 -9.52 0.03
CA GLY A 150 8.65 -10.73 -0.29
C GLY A 150 9.50 -11.96 -0.64
N PHE A 151 10.81 -11.79 -0.91
CA PHE A 151 11.73 -12.87 -1.25
C PHE A 151 12.53 -13.37 -0.04
N GLY A 152 12.36 -12.73 1.13
CA GLY A 152 13.04 -13.07 2.36
C GLY A 152 14.40 -12.39 2.54
N HIS A 153 14.78 -11.46 1.65
CA HIS A 153 15.88 -10.54 1.94
C HIS A 153 15.50 -9.63 3.09
N PHE A 154 16.48 -9.18 3.86
CA PHE A 154 16.24 -8.42 5.07
C PHE A 154 17.32 -7.40 5.36
N TYR A 155 16.90 -6.34 6.06
CA TYR A 155 17.76 -5.35 6.69
C TYR A 155 17.58 -5.48 8.19
N ASN A 156 18.65 -5.82 8.91
CA ASN A 156 18.67 -5.92 10.37
C ASN A 156 19.69 -4.92 10.94
N THR A 157 19.21 -4.01 11.77
CA THR A 157 20.01 -2.90 12.34
C THR A 157 20.96 -3.38 13.44
N GLU A 158 20.58 -4.39 14.23
CA GLU A 158 21.43 -4.96 15.29
C GLU A 158 22.69 -5.64 14.71
N PHE A 159 22.55 -6.30 13.56
CA PHE A 159 23.67 -6.92 12.86
C PHE A 159 24.35 -6.00 11.84
N ASN A 160 23.87 -4.76 11.69
CA ASN A 160 24.32 -3.82 10.67
C ASN A 160 24.45 -4.47 9.28
N PHE A 161 23.42 -5.22 8.88
CA PHE A 161 23.42 -6.03 7.67
C PHE A 161 22.14 -5.82 6.88
N SER A 162 22.28 -5.55 5.59
CA SER A 162 21.18 -5.54 4.63
C SER A 162 21.56 -6.29 3.37
N ASN A 163 20.64 -7.12 2.89
CA ASN A 163 20.66 -7.65 1.52
C ASN A 163 19.36 -7.37 0.76
N MET A 164 18.53 -6.44 1.24
CA MET A 164 17.26 -6.07 0.58
C MET A 164 17.47 -5.34 -0.75
N GLY A 165 18.57 -4.59 -0.87
CA GLY A 165 18.79 -3.69 -2.00
C GLY A 165 17.67 -2.65 -2.12
N GLU A 166 17.25 -2.36 -3.34
CA GLU A 166 16.28 -1.30 -3.63
C GLU A 166 14.82 -1.67 -3.37
N LEU A 167 14.10 -0.74 -2.77
CA LEU A 167 12.66 -0.76 -2.60
C LEU A 167 11.93 -0.34 -3.90
N ARG A 168 10.79 -1.00 -4.10
CA ARG A 168 10.00 -1.29 -5.29
C ARG A 168 8.58 -0.74 -5.26
N GLN A 169 8.18 0.23 -6.07
CA GLN A 169 6.75 0.49 -6.24
C GLN A 169 6.02 -0.80 -6.70
N GLY A 170 4.81 -1.02 -6.21
CA GLY A 170 4.07 -2.28 -6.41
C GLY A 170 4.46 -3.42 -5.47
N ARG A 171 5.49 -3.25 -4.63
CA ARG A 171 5.90 -4.22 -3.62
C ARG A 171 5.49 -3.77 -2.22
N GLY A 172 5.15 -4.74 -1.38
CA GLY A 172 4.97 -4.51 0.07
C GLY A 172 6.22 -4.92 0.84
N TYR A 173 6.33 -4.44 2.08
CA TYR A 173 7.46 -4.73 2.97
C TYR A 173 6.98 -5.05 4.37
N LEU A 174 7.63 -6.03 5.00
CA LEU A 174 7.46 -6.29 6.43
C LEU A 174 8.45 -5.44 7.21
N VAL A 175 7.97 -4.64 8.15
CA VAL A 175 8.81 -3.78 8.99
C VAL A 175 8.51 -4.09 10.45
N LYS A 176 9.57 -4.30 11.24
CA LYS A 176 9.47 -4.50 12.68
C LYS A 176 10.16 -3.38 13.43
N VAL A 177 9.41 -2.66 14.26
CA VAL A 177 9.94 -1.56 15.09
C VAL A 177 9.83 -1.86 16.59
N ARG A 178 10.74 -1.28 17.38
CA ARG A 178 10.80 -1.41 18.85
C ARG A 178 9.61 -0.76 19.55
N GLU A 179 9.13 0.34 19.01
CA GLU A 179 8.03 1.16 19.53
C GLU A 179 7.21 1.70 18.35
N ALA A 180 5.96 2.11 18.60
CA ALA A 180 5.14 2.70 17.55
C ALA A 180 5.76 4.02 17.06
N THR A 181 5.76 4.24 15.75
CA THR A 181 6.38 5.40 15.11
C THR A 181 5.72 5.65 13.75
N GLU A 182 6.15 6.70 13.07
CA GLU A 182 5.67 7.07 11.74
C GLU A 182 6.85 7.00 10.76
N LEU A 183 6.61 6.37 9.61
CA LEU A 183 7.57 6.30 8.51
C LEU A 183 7.11 7.24 7.39
N VAL A 184 8.00 8.14 6.99
CA VAL A 184 7.93 8.85 5.70
C VAL A 184 9.08 8.34 4.84
N TRP A 185 8.84 7.95 3.58
CA TRP A 185 9.91 7.41 2.75
C TRP A 185 10.97 8.47 2.47
N ASN A 186 12.22 8.17 2.82
CA ASN A 186 13.35 8.99 2.38
C ASN A 186 13.81 8.53 1.00
N VAL A 187 13.99 9.47 0.06
CA VAL A 187 14.43 9.18 -1.32
C VAL A 187 15.81 9.75 -1.64
N GLU A 188 16.44 10.44 -0.67
CA GLU A 188 17.74 11.10 -0.80
C GLU A 188 18.85 10.42 0.02
#